data_AF-A0A3D8V7N1-F1
#
_entry.id   AF-A0A3D8V7N1-F1
#
_cell.length_a   1.000
_cell.length_b   1.000
_cell.length_c   1.000
_cell.angle_alpha   90.00
_cell.angle_beta   90.00
_cell.angle_gamma   90.00
#
_symmetry.space_group_name_H-M   'P 1'
#
loop_
_entity.id
_entity.type
_entity.pdbx_description
1 polymer ?
#
loop_
_entity_poly.entity_id
_entity_poly.type
_entity_poly.pdbx_seq_one_letter_code
_entity_poly.pdbx_strand_id
1 'polypeptide(L)' 'MSMRRFRIFALAALVGLSSFTASASWQGTWLYYDDEGVLVDSWTAGCRELDGRWGVETDNKVFVQGCRASS' A
#
# COMPACT_ATOMS: atom_id res chain seq x y z
N MET A 1 -13.01 44.76 -9.37
CA MET A 1 -13.03 43.31 -9.09
C MET A 1 -12.89 43.12 -7.58
N SER A 2 -13.95 42.71 -6.87
CA SER A 2 -13.98 42.75 -5.39
C SER A 2 -13.10 41.65 -4.76
N MET A 3 -12.18 42.05 -3.87
CA MET A 3 -11.22 41.18 -3.13
C MET A 3 -11.87 40.02 -2.36
N ARG A 4 -13.19 40.07 -2.13
CA ARG A 4 -13.95 39.02 -1.43
C ARG A 4 -14.01 37.71 -2.23
N ARG A 5 -13.91 37.77 -3.57
CA ARG A 5 -13.97 36.58 -4.42
C ARG A 5 -12.66 35.78 -4.41
N PHE A 6 -11.51 36.45 -4.27
CA PHE A 6 -10.19 35.80 -4.23
C PHE A 6 -9.99 34.90 -3.01
N ARG A 7 -10.64 35.21 -1.87
CA ARG A 7 -10.48 34.45 -0.63
C ARG A 7 -11.17 33.08 -0.67
N ILE A 8 -12.24 32.94 -1.46
CA ILE A 8 -13.01 31.68 -1.54
C ILE A 8 -12.29 30.65 -2.41
N PHE A 9 -11.60 31.08 -3.48
CA PHE A 9 -10.79 30.19 -4.31
C PHE A 9 -9.54 29.67 -3.61
N ALA A 10 -8.95 30.44 -2.69
CA ALA A 10 -7.76 30.01 -1.95
C ALA A 10 -8.03 28.88 -0.95
N LEU A 11 -9.23 28.83 -0.36
CA LEU A 11 -9.61 27.79 0.61
C LEU A 11 -9.91 26.44 -0.07
N ALA A 12 -10.49 26.45 -1.28
CA ALA A 12 -10.76 25.21 -2.02
C ALA A 12 -9.48 24.49 -2.48
N ALA A 13 -8.39 25.22 -2.71
CA ALA A 13 -7.11 24.64 -3.12
C ALA A 13 -6.42 23.85 -1.99
N LEU A 14 -6.66 24.19 -0.72
CA LEU A 14 -6.01 23.54 0.43
C LEU A 14 -6.69 22.22 0.83
N VAL A 15 -7.99 22.07 0.60
CA VAL A 15 -8.73 20.83 0.93
C VAL A 15 -8.57 19.76 -0.15
N GLY A 16 -8.11 20.13 -1.35
CA GLY A 16 -7.86 19.19 -2.45
C GLY A 16 -6.56 18.39 -2.34
N LEU A 17 -5.62 18.79 -1.47
CA LEU A 17 -4.31 18.14 -1.32
C LEU A 17 -4.33 16.92 -0.40
N SER A 18 -5.37 16.75 0.42
CA SER A 18 -5.49 15.60 1.33
C SER A 18 -6.15 14.36 0.70
N SER A 19 -6.60 14.45 -0.55
CA SER A 19 -7.37 13.38 -1.21
C SER A 19 -6.55 12.47 -2.13
N PHE A 20 -5.23 12.67 -2.26
CA PHE A 20 -4.38 11.91 -3.19
C PHE A 20 -3.19 11.20 -2.55
N THR A 21 -3.24 10.92 -1.24
CA THR A 21 -2.39 9.83 -0.68
C THR A 21 -3.15 8.50 -0.63
N ALA A 22 -4.15 8.31 -1.49
CA ALA A 22 -4.34 6.99 -2.05
C ALA A 22 -3.23 6.81 -3.09
N SER A 23 -1.99 6.61 -2.61
CA SER A 23 -1.08 5.79 -3.38
C SER A 23 -1.91 4.57 -3.75
N ALA A 24 -2.03 4.28 -5.06
CA ALA A 24 -2.30 2.94 -5.51
C ALA A 24 -1.17 2.10 -4.92
N SER A 25 -1.37 1.74 -3.66
CA SER A 25 -0.35 1.29 -2.75
C SER A 25 -0.40 -0.19 -2.99
N TRP A 26 0.55 -0.66 -3.78
CA TRP A 26 0.93 -2.08 -3.81
C TRP A 26 1.52 -2.51 -2.46
N GLN A 27 1.00 -1.92 -1.37
CA GLN A 27 1.37 -2.20 0.00
C GLN A 27 0.59 -3.43 0.41
N GLY A 28 1.31 -4.53 0.52
CA GLY A 28 0.71 -5.81 0.76
C GLY A 28 1.76 -6.90 0.82
N THR A 29 1.27 -8.07 1.17
CA THR A 29 2.11 -9.25 1.37
C THR A 29 1.63 -10.33 0.41
N TRP A 30 2.54 -10.81 -0.43
CA TRP A 30 2.37 -12.06 -1.15
C TRP A 30 2.74 -13.21 -0.22
N LEU A 31 1.87 -14.20 -0.10
CA LEU A 31 2.09 -15.44 0.62
C LEU A 31 2.27 -16.55 -0.41
N TYR A 32 3.36 -17.30 -0.33
CA TYR A 32 3.69 -18.39 -1.24
C TYR A 32 3.52 -19.73 -0.52
N TYR A 33 2.80 -20.64 -1.15
CA TYR A 33 2.49 -21.95 -0.62
C TYR A 33 3.07 -23.05 -1.50
N ASP A 34 3.38 -24.20 -0.92
CA ASP A 34 3.67 -25.41 -1.70
C ASP A 34 2.39 -26.09 -2.21
N ASP A 35 2.57 -27.24 -2.87
CA ASP A 35 1.48 -28.03 -3.44
C ASP A 35 0.57 -28.68 -2.36
N GLU A 36 1.07 -28.82 -1.12
CA GLU A 36 0.31 -29.31 0.02
C GLU A 36 -0.45 -28.18 0.75
N GLY A 37 -0.23 -26.92 0.34
CA GLY A 37 -0.86 -25.74 0.93
C GLY A 37 -0.16 -25.20 2.18
N VAL A 38 1.10 -25.60 2.42
CA VAL A 38 1.92 -25.09 3.52
C VAL A 38 2.59 -23.79 3.09
N LEU A 39 2.59 -22.78 3.97
CA LEU A 39 3.26 -21.50 3.71
C LEU A 39 4.77 -21.71 3.69
N VAL A 40 5.40 -21.53 2.53
CA VAL A 40 6.85 -21.68 2.36
C VAL A 40 7.58 -20.36 2.37
N ASP A 41 6.91 -19.26 2.01
CA ASP A 41 7.55 -17.96 1.90
C ASP A 41 6.56 -16.77 1.87
N SER A 42 7.06 -15.55 2.00
CA SER A 42 6.29 -14.34 1.75
C SER A 42 7.13 -13.17 1.21
N TRP A 43 6.48 -12.28 0.45
CA TRP A 43 7.08 -11.02 0.02
C TRP A 43 6.19 -9.85 0.41
N THR A 44 6.70 -8.98 1.28
CA THR A 44 6.04 -7.73 1.64
C THR A 44 6.61 -6.59 0.82
N ALA A 45 5.74 -5.76 0.25
CA ALA A 45 6.09 -4.53 -0.44
C ALA A 45 5.35 -3.34 0.17
N GLY A 46 5.97 -2.17 0.16
CA GLY A 46 5.39 -0.89 0.59
C GLY A 46 5.32 -0.68 2.11
N CYS A 47 5.85 -1.57 2.92
CA CYS A 47 5.79 -1.62 4.38
C CYS A 47 7.10 -1.21 5.09
N ARG A 48 8.00 -0.52 4.38
CA ARG A 48 9.23 0.06 4.93
C ARG A 48 10.16 -1.00 5.55
N GLU A 49 10.34 -1.01 6.87
CA GLU A 49 11.26 -1.92 7.56
C GLU A 49 10.84 -3.40 7.43
N LEU A 50 9.59 -3.64 7.08
CA LEU A 50 9.04 -4.97 6.80
C LEU A 50 9.12 -5.36 5.33
N ASP A 51 9.59 -4.45 4.46
CA ASP A 51 9.80 -4.77 3.06
C ASP A 51 10.92 -5.78 2.92
N GLY A 52 10.62 -6.85 2.22
CA GLY A 52 11.53 -7.96 2.14
C GLY A 52 10.90 -9.14 1.44
N ARG A 53 11.70 -9.74 0.58
CA ARG A 53 11.43 -11.04 -0.02
C ARG A 53 12.40 -12.03 0.60
N TRP A 54 11.86 -13.13 1.08
CA TRP A 54 12.61 -14.24 1.64
C TRP A 54 12.37 -15.43 0.71
N GLY A 55 12.89 -16.63 1.00
CA GLY A 55 12.46 -17.89 0.39
C GLY A 55 12.29 -18.03 -1.13
N VAL A 56 11.27 -18.80 -1.53
CA VAL A 56 11.00 -19.29 -2.89
C VAL A 56 9.62 -18.82 -3.33
N GLU A 57 9.55 -18.24 -4.53
CA GLU A 57 8.27 -17.91 -5.16
C GLU A 57 7.68 -19.13 -5.82
N THR A 58 6.41 -19.40 -5.51
CA THR A 58 5.60 -20.45 -6.10
C THR A 58 4.43 -19.86 -6.88
N ASP A 59 3.82 -20.65 -7.76
CA ASP A 59 2.61 -20.26 -8.49
C ASP A 59 1.37 -20.25 -7.59
N ASN A 60 1.37 -21.08 -6.54
CA ASN A 60 0.33 -21.08 -5.51
C ASN A 60 0.56 -19.93 -4.53
N LYS A 61 0.10 -18.73 -4.90
CA LYS A 61 0.29 -17.51 -4.11
C LYS A 61 -0.98 -16.72 -3.90
N VAL A 62 -1.04 -16.05 -2.74
CA VAL A 62 -2.16 -15.18 -2.35
C VAL A 62 -1.62 -13.80 -2.02
N PHE A 63 -2.28 -12.77 -2.55
CA PHE A 63 -2.01 -11.39 -2.14
C PHE A 63 -2.96 -10.98 -1.02
N VAL A 64 -2.39 -10.47 0.06
CA VAL A 64 -3.14 -9.88 1.18
C VAL A 64 -2.78 -8.42 1.29
N GLN A 65 -3.80 -7.56 1.35
CA GLN A 65 -3.58 -6.14 1.60
C GLN A 65 -3.12 -5.92 3.05
N GLY A 66 -2.07 -5.11 3.21
CA GLY A 66 -1.49 -4.78 4.50
C GLY A 66 -0.12 -5.42 4.76
N CYS A 67 0.55 -4.86 5.76
CA CYS A 67 1.88 -5.29 6.17
C CYS A 67 1.80 -6.51 7.07
N ARG A 68 2.58 -7.55 6.74
CA ARG A 68 2.73 -8.71 7.62
C ARG A 68 3.21 -8.25 9.00
N ALA A 69 2.58 -8.74 10.06
CA ALA A 69 3.06 -8.50 11.42
C ALA A 69 4.46 -9.09 11.56
N SER A 70 5.42 -8.30 12.06
CA SER A 70 6.70 -8.84 12.53
C SER A 70 6.38 -9.74 13.73
N SER A 71 6.51 -11.05 13.53
CA SER A 71 6.44 -12.05 14.58
C SER A 71 7.82 -12.30 15.15
#